data_AF-A0A497GMD9-F1
#
_entry.id   AF-A0A497GMD9-F1
#
_cell.length_a   1.000
_cell.length_b   1.000
_cell.length_c   1.000
_cell.angle_alpha   90.00
_cell.angle_beta   90.00
_cell.angle_gamma   90.00
#
_symmetry.space_group_name_H-M   'P 1'
#
loop_
_entity.id
_entity.type
_entity.pdbx_description
1 polymer ?
#
loop_
_entity_poly.entity_id
_entity_poly.type
_entity_poly.pdbx_seq_one_letter_code
_entity_poly.pdbx_strand_id
1 'polypeptide(L)'
;MNLSLNELSLLGIEMRKIIKYTLIYAGLFYLILITTALISAHLFLSPSLNPIRERIREEMSRKVSEILRSSFPWLRIYGNNLMWALPMTLPYIGIFAFFFITMNTGIVLGALLSYTTSLSQKLSHILPLFLPHGILESLAYGLALYASVNGKRLSYSLKIMIYVAFILLIAAGVEYLEIMLWS
;
A
#
# COMPACT_ATOMS: atom_id res chain seq x y z
N MET A 1 -30.79 -17.23 -13.86
CA MET A 1 -30.51 -18.09 -12.67
C MET A 1 -31.00 -17.30 -11.47
N ASN A 2 -32.14 -17.65 -10.87
CA ASN A 2 -32.68 -16.94 -9.71
C ASN A 2 -32.07 -17.56 -8.45
N LEU A 3 -31.25 -16.79 -7.74
CA LEU A 3 -30.78 -17.17 -6.41
C LEU A 3 -31.97 -17.17 -5.45
N SER A 4 -32.03 -18.17 -4.58
CA SER A 4 -33.00 -18.21 -3.50
C SER A 4 -32.73 -17.08 -2.48
N LEU A 5 -33.77 -16.63 -1.76
CA LEU A 5 -33.64 -15.63 -0.71
C LEU A 5 -32.59 -16.00 0.36
N ASN A 6 -32.40 -17.30 0.60
CA ASN A 6 -31.38 -17.82 1.52
C ASN A 6 -29.95 -17.69 0.95
N GLU A 7 -29.76 -17.86 -0.36
CA GLU A 7 -28.45 -17.67 -0.99
C GLU A 7 -28.07 -16.18 -1.03
N LEU A 8 -29.04 -15.30 -1.28
CA LEU A 8 -28.84 -13.85 -1.24
C LEU A 8 -28.48 -13.36 0.17
N SER A 9 -29.11 -13.91 1.21
CA SER A 9 -28.79 -13.55 2.60
C SER A 9 -27.39 -14.02 3.01
N LEU A 10 -27.00 -15.24 2.62
CA LEU A 10 -25.66 -15.78 2.84
C LEU A 10 -24.59 -14.94 2.13
N LEU A 11 -24.80 -14.60 0.85
CA LEU A 11 -23.90 -13.71 0.10
C LEU A 11 -23.74 -12.36 0.77
N GLY A 12 -24.84 -11.78 1.27
CA GLY A 12 -24.81 -10.52 2.01
C GLY A 12 -23.97 -10.60 3.30
N ILE A 13 -24.06 -11.71 4.04
CA ILE A 13 -23.27 -11.94 5.25
C ILE A 13 -21.77 -12.07 4.91
N GLU A 14 -21.43 -12.84 3.87
CA GLU A 14 -20.04 -13.00 3.44
C GLU A 14 -19.43 -11.68 2.95
N MET A 15 -20.14 -10.92 2.13
CA MET A 15 -19.69 -9.60 1.68
C MET A 15 -19.41 -8.65 2.85
N ARG A 16 -20.33 -8.58 3.82
CA ARG A 16 -20.14 -7.74 5.02
C ARG A 16 -18.88 -8.15 5.79
N LYS A 17 -18.60 -9.45 5.87
CA LYS A 17 -17.38 -9.97 6.50
C LYS A 17 -16.13 -9.50 5.75
N ILE A 18 -16.07 -9.69 4.43
CA ILE A 18 -14.94 -9.28 3.59
C ILE A 18 -14.67 -7.79 3.76
N ILE A 19 -15.71 -6.95 3.65
CA ILE A 19 -15.59 -5.50 3.79
C ILE A 19 -15.07 -5.13 5.18
N LYS A 20 -15.68 -5.67 6.24
CA LYS A 20 -15.28 -5.40 7.62
C LYS A 20 -13.80 -5.70 7.85
N TYR A 21 -13.34 -6.88 7.45
CA TYR A 21 -11.94 -7.25 7.67
C TYR A 21 -10.97 -6.50 6.75
N THR A 22 -11.37 -6.21 5.51
CA THR A 22 -10.58 -5.35 4.61
C THR A 22 -10.32 -3.99 5.24
N LEU A 23 -11.35 -3.36 5.83
CA LEU A 23 -11.21 -2.08 6.54
C LEU A 23 -10.31 -2.19 7.77
N ILE A 24 -10.44 -3.28 8.56
CA ILE A 24 -9.57 -3.53 9.72
C ILE A 24 -8.11 -3.65 9.26
N TYR A 25 -7.84 -4.39 8.19
CA TYR A 25 -6.49 -4.59 7.68
C TYR A 25 -5.92 -3.35 6.99
N ALA A 26 -6.75 -2.52 6.34
CA ALA A 26 -6.35 -1.20 5.88
C ALA A 26 -5.96 -0.27 7.05
N GLY A 27 -6.72 -0.31 8.15
CA GLY A 27 -6.35 0.38 9.39
C GLY A 27 -5.03 -0.14 9.97
N LEU A 28 -4.82 -1.46 9.97
CA LEU A 28 -3.56 -2.08 10.39
C LEU A 28 -2.38 -1.67 9.49
N PHE A 29 -2.59 -1.56 8.19
CA PHE A 29 -1.59 -1.06 7.23
C PHE A 29 -1.11 0.34 7.65
N TYR A 30 -2.03 1.29 7.86
CA TYR A 30 -1.68 2.63 8.30
C TYR A 30 -0.98 2.63 9.67
N LEU A 31 -1.47 1.83 10.62
CA LEU A 31 -0.87 1.75 11.94
C LEU A 31 0.60 1.32 11.87
N ILE A 32 0.90 0.25 11.13
CA ILE A 32 2.27 -0.25 10.95
C ILE A 32 3.10 0.79 10.21
N LEU A 33 2.59 1.30 9.07
CA LEU A 33 3.28 2.26 8.23
C LEU A 33 3.72 3.51 9.02
N ILE A 34 2.77 4.13 9.74
CA ILE A 34 3.01 5.37 10.50
C ILE A 34 3.93 5.09 11.68
N THR A 35 3.69 4.00 12.43
CA THR A 35 4.51 3.66 13.59
C THR A 35 5.96 3.41 13.17
N THR A 36 6.18 2.61 12.12
CA THR A 36 7.51 2.36 11.59
C THR A 36 8.15 3.64 11.05
N ALA A 37 7.40 4.48 10.33
CA ALA A 37 7.91 5.76 9.85
C ALA A 37 8.37 6.70 10.96
N LEU A 38 7.60 6.82 12.05
CA LEU A 38 7.98 7.65 13.19
C LEU A 38 9.22 7.11 13.92
N ILE A 39 9.29 5.80 14.15
CA ILE A 39 10.45 5.16 14.76
C ILE A 39 11.69 5.36 13.88
N SER A 40 11.58 5.07 12.58
CA SER A 40 12.67 5.22 11.63
C SER A 40 13.11 6.67 11.50
N ALA A 41 12.18 7.63 11.44
CA ALA A 41 12.50 9.05 11.40
C ALA A 41 13.32 9.48 12.63
N HIS A 42 12.97 8.98 13.82
CA HIS A 42 13.73 9.25 15.03
C HIS A 42 15.13 8.61 14.99
N LEU A 43 15.23 7.35 14.57
CA LEU A 43 16.52 6.65 14.44
C LEU A 43 17.46 7.38 13.46
N PHE A 44 16.93 7.83 12.32
CA PHE A 44 17.69 8.53 11.29
C PHE A 44 18.14 9.95 11.68
N LEU A 45 17.78 10.47 12.86
CA LEU A 45 18.42 11.65 13.43
C LEU A 45 19.85 11.37 13.90
N SER A 46 20.20 10.10 14.13
CA SER A 46 21.56 9.70 14.50
C SER A 46 22.55 9.96 13.35
N PRO A 47 23.66 10.67 13.58
CA PRO A 47 24.69 10.91 12.56
C PRO A 47 25.26 9.62 11.95
N SER A 48 25.31 8.53 12.72
CA SER A 48 25.83 7.23 12.26
C SER A 48 24.99 6.61 11.13
N LEU A 49 23.72 6.99 11.02
CA LEU A 49 22.80 6.48 9.99
C LEU A 49 22.67 7.42 8.78
N ASN A 50 23.37 8.57 8.78
CA ASN A 50 23.37 9.51 7.64
C ASN A 50 23.69 8.82 6.29
N PRO A 51 24.69 7.92 6.17
CA PRO A 51 24.99 7.28 4.88
C PRO A 51 23.85 6.39 4.38
N ILE A 52 23.12 5.74 5.29
CA ILE A 52 21.97 4.89 4.94
C ILE A 52 20.80 5.77 4.53
N ARG A 53 20.55 6.84 5.28
CA ARG A 53 19.51 7.82 5.01
C ARG A 53 19.68 8.44 3.61
N GLU A 54 20.91 8.80 3.23
CA GLU A 54 21.19 9.41 1.91
C GLU A 54 21.00 8.40 0.79
N ARG A 55 21.47 7.16 0.98
CA ARG A 55 21.24 6.09 -0.01
C ARG A 55 19.76 5.87 -0.28
N ILE A 56 18.92 5.84 0.76
CA ILE A 56 17.47 5.69 0.61
C ILE A 56 16.89 6.84 -0.21
N ARG A 57 17.30 8.08 0.09
CA ARG A 57 16.83 9.28 -0.61
C ARG A 57 17.24 9.28 -2.08
N GLU A 58 18.49 8.96 -2.37
CA GLU A 58 19.00 8.87 -3.75
C GLU A 58 18.28 7.78 -4.54
N GLU A 59 18.11 6.59 -3.93
CA GLU A 59 17.40 5.49 -4.58
C GLU A 59 15.93 5.84 -4.85
N MET A 60 15.26 6.49 -3.90
CA MET A 60 13.87 6.93 -4.07
C MET A 60 13.76 8.00 -5.16
N SER A 61 14.64 9.01 -5.14
CA SER A 61 14.65 10.07 -6.15
C SER A 61 14.89 9.51 -7.55
N ARG A 62 15.80 8.54 -7.68
CA ARG A 62 16.05 7.83 -8.93
C ARG A 62 14.82 7.04 -9.39
N LYS A 63 14.20 6.25 -8.51
CA LYS A 63 13.01 5.45 -8.84
C LYS A 63 11.83 6.32 -9.27
N VAL A 64 11.55 7.41 -8.56
CA VAL A 64 10.49 8.36 -8.93
C VAL A 64 10.77 8.98 -10.29
N SER A 65 12.01 9.43 -10.53
CA SER A 65 12.42 9.98 -11.82
C SER A 65 12.27 8.97 -12.96
N GLU A 66 12.65 7.71 -12.76
CA GLU A 66 12.48 6.64 -13.74
C GLU A 66 11.01 6.33 -14.05
N ILE A 67 10.13 6.36 -13.04
CA ILE A 67 8.69 6.17 -13.22
C ILE A 67 8.10 7.32 -14.04
N LEU A 68 8.37 8.57 -13.64
CA LEU A 68 7.81 9.76 -14.28
C LEU A 68 8.31 9.97 -15.71
N ARG A 69 9.51 9.52 -16.04
CA ARG A 69 10.09 9.60 -17.41
C ARG A 69 9.69 8.43 -18.32
N SER A 70 8.97 7.43 -17.81
CA SER A 70 8.55 6.30 -18.63
C SER A 70 7.44 6.70 -19.62
N SER A 71 7.29 5.94 -20.72
CA SER A 71 6.24 6.19 -21.70
C SER A 71 4.83 6.08 -21.11
N PHE A 72 4.66 5.33 -20.02
CA PHE A 72 3.39 5.13 -19.33
C PHE A 72 3.59 5.13 -17.79
N PRO A 73 3.70 6.31 -17.16
CA PRO A 73 4.01 6.42 -15.73
C PRO A 73 2.99 5.72 -14.84
N TRP A 74 1.69 5.85 -15.14
CA TRP A 74 0.61 5.19 -14.41
C TRP A 74 0.70 3.66 -14.45
N LEU A 75 1.15 3.06 -15.57
CA LEU A 75 1.38 1.61 -15.66
C LEU A 75 2.57 1.16 -14.81
N ARG A 76 3.61 2.00 -14.70
CA ARG A 76 4.76 1.72 -13.83
C ARG A 76 4.37 1.78 -12.35
N ILE A 77 3.59 2.78 -11.95
CA ILE A 77 3.01 2.90 -10.60
C ILE A 77 2.18 1.65 -10.30
N TYR A 78 1.24 1.32 -11.18
CA TYR A 78 0.40 0.13 -11.07
C TYR A 78 1.23 -1.16 -10.92
N GLY A 79 2.20 -1.37 -11.82
CA GLY A 79 3.05 -2.55 -11.81
C GLY A 79 3.87 -2.68 -10.52
N ASN A 80 4.38 -1.57 -9.99
CA ASN A 80 5.10 -1.56 -8.72
C ASN A 80 4.19 -1.99 -7.56
N ASN A 81 3.01 -1.40 -7.44
CA ASN A 81 2.07 -1.74 -6.37
C ASN A 81 1.54 -3.17 -6.50
N LEU A 82 1.26 -3.62 -7.73
CA LEU A 82 0.83 -4.98 -8.01
C LEU A 82 1.90 -6.00 -7.62
N MET A 83 3.16 -5.76 -7.99
CA MET A 83 4.29 -6.64 -7.66
C MET A 83 4.36 -6.93 -6.16
N TRP A 84 4.09 -5.93 -5.32
CA TRP A 84 4.06 -6.06 -3.87
C TRP A 84 2.77 -6.70 -3.35
N ALA A 85 1.62 -6.42 -3.95
CA ALA A 85 0.35 -6.98 -3.54
C ALA A 85 0.20 -8.49 -3.86
N LEU A 86 0.82 -8.97 -4.94
CA LEU A 86 0.78 -10.38 -5.34
C LEU A 86 1.19 -11.33 -4.21
N PRO A 87 2.39 -11.22 -3.59
CA PRO A 87 2.77 -12.09 -2.49
C PRO A 87 1.89 -11.87 -1.26
N MET A 88 1.39 -10.65 -1.00
CA MET A 88 0.46 -10.37 0.10
C MET A 88 -0.86 -11.13 -0.01
N THR A 89 -1.25 -11.52 -1.22
CA THR A 89 -2.50 -12.25 -1.46
C THR A 89 -2.35 -13.75 -1.19
N LEU A 90 -1.13 -14.28 -1.15
CA LEU A 90 -0.90 -15.72 -1.00
C LEU A 90 -1.20 -16.20 0.42
N PRO A 91 -1.82 -17.38 0.60
CA PRO A 91 -2.07 -17.95 1.91
C PRO A 91 -0.77 -18.14 2.70
N TYR A 92 -0.78 -17.79 3.99
CA TYR A 92 0.36 -17.88 4.93
C TYR A 92 1.53 -16.91 4.62
N ILE A 93 2.04 -16.93 3.39
CA ILE A 93 3.15 -16.07 2.94
C ILE A 93 2.75 -14.59 2.97
N GLY A 94 1.49 -14.31 2.61
CA GLY A 94 1.00 -12.94 2.47
C GLY A 94 1.02 -12.12 3.75
N ILE A 95 0.89 -12.75 4.91
CA ILE A 95 1.06 -12.08 6.21
C ILE A 95 2.49 -11.52 6.33
N PHE A 96 3.51 -12.36 6.08
CA PHE A 96 4.91 -11.92 6.15
C PHE A 96 5.21 -10.85 5.10
N ALA A 97 4.74 -11.02 3.87
CA ALA A 97 4.91 -10.04 2.81
C ALA A 97 4.27 -8.68 3.19
N PHE A 98 3.04 -8.71 3.73
CA PHE A 98 2.34 -7.51 4.16
C PHE A 98 3.13 -6.73 5.22
N PHE A 99 3.58 -7.40 6.29
CA PHE A 99 4.37 -6.76 7.33
C PHE A 99 5.71 -6.23 6.79
N PHE A 100 6.45 -7.05 6.05
CA PHE A 100 7.75 -6.69 5.49
C PHE A 100 7.67 -5.46 4.60
N ILE A 101 6.74 -5.44 3.65
CA ILE A 101 6.58 -4.34 2.69
C ILE A 101 6.09 -3.09 3.40
N THR A 102 5.07 -3.20 4.26
CA THR A 102 4.52 -2.04 5.00
C THR A 102 5.57 -1.41 5.90
N MET A 103 6.37 -2.21 6.62
CA MET A 103 7.48 -1.71 7.43
C MET A 103 8.56 -1.05 6.56
N ASN A 104 8.96 -1.66 5.44
CA ASN A 104 9.96 -1.06 4.54
C ASN A 104 9.49 0.28 3.97
N THR A 105 8.23 0.38 3.54
CA THR A 105 7.65 1.66 3.12
C THR A 105 7.67 2.67 4.27
N GLY A 106 7.38 2.23 5.49
CA GLY A 106 7.50 3.05 6.70
C GLY A 106 8.93 3.53 6.93
N ILE A 107 9.94 2.67 6.79
CA ILE A 107 11.36 3.03 6.93
C ILE A 107 11.76 4.09 5.89
N VAL A 108 11.35 3.91 4.63
CA VAL A 108 11.62 4.87 3.56
C VAL A 108 10.97 6.22 3.86
N LEU A 109 9.70 6.22 4.26
CA LEU A 109 9.00 7.44 4.68
C LEU A 109 9.69 8.10 5.88
N GLY A 110 10.11 7.32 6.88
CA GLY A 110 10.84 7.81 8.04
C GLY A 110 12.16 8.48 7.66
N ALA A 111 12.90 7.90 6.71
CA ALA A 111 14.12 8.51 6.16
C ALA A 111 13.81 9.88 5.52
N LEU A 112 12.76 9.98 4.70
CA LEU A 112 12.34 11.24 4.09
C LEU A 112 11.93 12.28 5.13
N LEU A 113 11.14 11.89 6.13
CA LEU A 113 10.71 12.77 7.21
C LEU A 113 11.88 13.32 8.03
N SER A 114 12.93 12.53 8.21
CA SER A 114 14.12 12.97 8.94
C SER A 114 14.98 14.01 8.21
N TYR A 115 14.84 14.14 6.87
CA TYR A 115 15.51 15.22 6.11
C TYR A 115 14.84 16.58 6.27
N THR A 116 13.55 16.57 6.60
CA THR A 116 12.73 17.78 6.59
C THR A 116 12.75 18.45 7.96
N THR A 117 13.08 19.74 7.99
CA THR A 117 13.15 20.52 9.23
C THR A 117 11.81 21.19 9.55
N SER A 118 11.04 21.56 8.53
CA SER A 118 9.75 22.24 8.70
C SER A 118 8.57 21.26 8.75
N LEU A 119 7.52 21.64 9.49
CA LEU A 119 6.28 20.88 9.56
C LEU A 119 5.58 20.79 8.21
N SER A 120 5.60 21.86 7.40
CA SER A 120 5.00 21.87 6.07
C SER A 120 5.62 20.83 5.14
N GLN A 121 6.95 20.70 5.15
CA GLN A 121 7.64 19.66 4.37
C GLN A 121 7.31 18.25 4.87
N LYS A 122 7.26 18.03 6.19
CA LYS A 122 6.84 16.73 6.76
C LYS A 122 5.43 16.36 6.31
N LEU A 123 4.50 17.32 6.34
CA LEU A 123 3.13 17.13 5.88
C LEU A 123 3.08 16.81 4.39
N SER A 124 3.94 17.40 3.55
CA SER A 124 3.99 17.08 2.11
C SER A 124 4.35 15.62 1.81
N HIS A 125 5.06 14.94 2.72
CA HIS A 125 5.35 13.50 2.60
C HIS A 125 4.27 12.59 3.20
N ILE A 126 3.49 13.09 4.16
CA ILE A 126 2.47 12.30 4.87
C ILE A 126 1.10 12.40 4.18
N LEU A 127 0.72 13.61 3.73
CA LEU A 127 -0.58 13.87 3.13
C LEU A 127 -0.90 12.95 1.93
N PRO A 128 0.05 12.61 1.03
CA PRO A 128 -0.22 11.68 -0.06
C PRO A 128 -0.80 10.33 0.38
N LEU A 129 -0.42 9.84 1.58
CA LEU A 129 -0.94 8.57 2.11
C LEU A 129 -2.45 8.60 2.39
N PHE A 130 -3.01 9.79 2.60
CA PHE A 130 -4.42 10.00 2.90
C PHE A 130 -5.19 10.58 1.71
N LEU A 131 -4.51 10.79 0.57
CA LEU A 131 -5.18 11.10 -0.68
C LEU A 131 -5.94 9.87 -1.20
N PRO A 132 -6.92 10.06 -2.10
CA PRO A 132 -7.70 8.97 -2.67
C PRO A 132 -6.87 7.77 -3.16
N HIS A 133 -5.72 7.96 -3.82
CA HIS A 133 -4.86 6.82 -4.21
C HIS A 133 -4.33 6.03 -3.02
N GLY A 134 -3.82 6.69 -1.97
CA GLY A 134 -3.30 6.04 -0.76
C GLY A 134 -4.37 5.26 -0.02
N ILE A 135 -5.60 5.78 0.03
CA ILE A 135 -6.76 5.05 0.60
C ILE A 135 -7.05 3.80 -0.23
N LEU A 136 -7.10 3.91 -1.57
CA LEU A 136 -7.36 2.78 -2.45
C LEU A 136 -6.27 1.69 -2.33
N GLU A 137 -4.99 2.08 -2.23
CA GLU A 137 -3.90 1.13 -1.98
C GLU A 137 -4.05 0.42 -0.64
N SER A 138 -4.36 1.15 0.44
CA SER A 138 -4.57 0.55 1.76
C SER A 138 -5.70 -0.47 1.76
N LEU A 139 -6.78 -0.20 0.99
CA LEU A 139 -7.90 -1.13 0.80
C LEU A 139 -7.48 -2.35 -0.02
N ALA A 140 -6.69 -2.16 -1.07
CA ALA A 140 -6.16 -3.26 -1.88
C ALA A 140 -5.25 -4.19 -1.06
N TYR A 141 -4.32 -3.62 -0.29
CA TYR A 141 -3.44 -4.40 0.61
C TYR A 141 -4.22 -5.04 1.75
N GLY A 142 -5.23 -4.36 2.31
CA GLY A 142 -6.13 -4.93 3.30
C GLY A 142 -6.92 -6.12 2.77
N LEU A 143 -7.39 -6.05 1.53
CA LEU A 143 -8.08 -7.15 0.85
C LEU A 143 -7.14 -8.31 0.53
N ALA A 144 -5.90 -8.01 0.12
CA ALA A 144 -4.85 -9.01 -0.09
C ALA A 144 -4.54 -9.77 1.20
N LEU A 145 -4.34 -9.05 2.31
CA LEU A 145 -4.13 -9.67 3.63
C LEU A 145 -5.34 -10.48 4.09
N TYR A 146 -6.56 -9.99 3.83
CA TYR A 146 -7.77 -10.76 4.09
C TYR A 146 -7.76 -12.11 3.37
N ALA A 147 -7.40 -12.13 2.08
CA ALA A 147 -7.25 -13.36 1.33
C ALA A 147 -6.15 -14.27 1.90
N SER A 148 -5.02 -13.73 2.33
CA SER A 148 -3.95 -14.52 2.93
C SER A 148 -4.36 -15.18 4.25
N VAL A 149 -5.07 -14.45 5.11
CA VAL A 149 -5.49 -14.92 6.44
C VAL A 149 -6.69 -15.85 6.38
N ASN A 150 -7.69 -15.53 5.54
CA ASN A 150 -8.98 -16.23 5.52
C ASN A 150 -9.11 -17.19 4.34
N GLY A 151 -8.36 -16.96 3.26
CA GLY A 151 -8.30 -17.80 2.08
C GLY A 151 -7.37 -18.98 2.29
N LYS A 152 -7.89 -20.07 2.88
CA LYS A 152 -7.12 -21.32 3.06
C LYS A 152 -6.75 -22.03 1.74
N ARG A 153 -7.25 -21.55 0.60
CA ARG A 153 -7.05 -22.14 -0.73
C ARG A 153 -6.45 -21.13 -1.69
N LEU A 154 -5.47 -21.58 -2.48
CA LEU A 154 -4.85 -20.76 -3.51
C LEU A 154 -5.89 -20.25 -4.55
N SER A 155 -6.85 -21.08 -4.94
CA SER A 155 -7.90 -20.70 -5.90
C SER A 155 -8.77 -19.53 -5.41
N TYR A 156 -9.02 -19.43 -4.10
CA TYR A 156 -9.72 -18.28 -3.52
C TYR A 156 -8.83 -17.03 -3.58
N SER A 157 -7.56 -17.17 -3.21
CA SER A 157 -6.59 -16.08 -3.22
C SER A 157 -6.39 -15.51 -4.63
N LEU A 158 -6.32 -16.36 -5.66
CA LEU A 158 -6.24 -15.94 -7.06
C LEU A 158 -7.48 -15.17 -7.53
N LYS A 159 -8.68 -15.53 -7.04
CA LYS A 159 -9.89 -14.75 -7.33
C LYS A 159 -9.85 -13.38 -6.67
N ILE A 160 -9.40 -13.31 -5.42
CA ILE A 160 -9.26 -12.04 -4.70
C ILE A 160 -8.19 -11.15 -5.34
N MET A 161 -7.10 -11.74 -5.81
CA MET A 161 -6.01 -11.05 -6.52
C MET A 161 -6.51 -10.23 -7.71
N ILE A 162 -7.53 -10.68 -8.44
CA ILE A 162 -8.12 -9.92 -9.56
C ILE A 162 -8.75 -8.61 -9.06
N TYR A 163 -9.47 -8.65 -7.94
CA TYR A 163 -10.07 -7.45 -7.35
C TYR A 163 -8.99 -6.52 -6.78
N VAL A 164 -7.97 -7.07 -6.13
CA VAL A 164 -6.80 -6.30 -5.66
C VAL A 164 -6.13 -5.58 -6.83
N ALA A 165 -5.85 -6.30 -7.91
CA ALA A 165 -5.26 -5.76 -9.13
C ALA A 165 -6.14 -4.66 -9.75
N PHE A 166 -7.45 -4.82 -9.75
CA PHE A 166 -8.36 -3.79 -10.26
C PHE A 166 -8.37 -2.52 -9.40
N ILE A 167 -8.41 -2.66 -8.07
CA ILE A 167 -8.34 -1.50 -7.14
C ILE A 167 -7.01 -0.76 -7.32
N LEU A 168 -5.90 -1.48 -7.43
CA LEU A 168 -4.58 -0.86 -7.65
C LEU A 168 -4.44 -0.17 -9.00
N LEU A 169 -5.13 -0.66 -10.04
CA LEU A 169 -5.15 0.01 -11.33
C LEU A 169 -5.84 1.38 -11.22
N ILE A 170 -6.98 1.43 -10.52
CA ILE A 170 -7.68 2.69 -10.23
C ILE A 170 -6.79 3.60 -9.37
N ALA A 171 -6.18 3.07 -8.31
CA ALA A 171 -5.29 3.82 -7.43
C ALA A 171 -4.14 4.47 -8.22
N ALA A 172 -3.48 3.72 -9.10
CA ALA A 172 -2.39 4.23 -9.92
C ALA A 172 -2.82 5.32 -10.92
N GLY A 173 -4.02 5.17 -11.50
CA GLY A 173 -4.61 6.22 -12.35
C GLY A 173 -4.88 7.50 -11.57
N VAL A 174 -5.45 7.36 -10.37
CA VAL A 174 -5.72 8.49 -9.46
C VAL A 174 -4.42 9.16 -8.99
N GLU A 175 -3.42 8.38 -8.58
CA GLU A 175 -2.10 8.90 -8.18
C GLU A 175 -1.45 9.68 -9.31
N TYR A 176 -1.46 9.15 -10.53
CA TYR A 176 -0.90 9.84 -11.68
C TYR A 176 -1.63 11.15 -11.98
N LEU A 177 -2.97 11.17 -11.89
CA LEU A 177 -3.74 12.41 -12.06
C LEU A 177 -3.42 13.42 -10.96
N GLU A 178 -3.29 12.99 -9.70
CA GLU A 178 -2.90 13.85 -8.60
C GLU A 178 -1.49 14.42 -8.81
N ILE A 179 -0.53 13.62 -9.28
CA ILE A 179 0.81 14.13 -9.62
C ILE A 179 0.72 15.20 -10.71
N MET A 180 -0.05 14.97 -11.78
CA MET A 180 -0.19 15.94 -12.88
C MET A 180 -0.86 17.25 -12.46
N LEU A 181 -1.79 17.21 -11.50
CA LEU A 181 -2.47 18.40 -11.00
C LEU A 181 -1.59 19.25 -10.07
N TRP A 182 -0.54 18.67 -9.49
CA TRP A 182 0.34 19.31 -8.50
C TRP A 182 1.75 19.61 -9.04
N SER A 183 2.05 19.19 -10.28
CA SER A 183 3.29 19.47 -11.03
C SER A 183 3.16 20.68 -11.94
#